data_AF-A0A2E3B3A7-F1
#
_entry.id   AF-A0A2E3B3A7-F1
#
_cell.length_a   1.000
_cell.length_b   1.000
_cell.length_c   1.000
_cell.angle_alpha   90.00
_cell.angle_beta   90.00
_cell.angle_gamma   90.00
#
_symmetry.space_group_name_H-M   'P 1'
#
loop_
_entity.id
_entity.type
_entity.pdbx_description
1 polymer ?
#
loop_
_entity_poly.entity_id
_entity_poly.type
_entity_poly.pdbx_seq_one_letter_code
_entity_poly.pdbx_strand_id
1 'polypeptide(L)'
;MEEKKMKSPKMHDDVMDAIAQKIVRTGALVEAFDPERLKYRYTQARGSDIYQGACRLTGKNKLYSGPKLSKEQLAVPTTYETRQFLYSHNLIDRVNDPSSLIEEWKLTDQGVEFFFVYTKLLHKQWKKGSQSGKQRMGTLAMMLLTMGFYAFYKMTLWGIEGAKTQVAKRHALKQRRRY
;
A
#
# COMPACT_ATOMS: atom_id res chain seq x y z
N MET A 1 1.06 38.20 0.56
CA MET A 1 0.61 37.25 -0.47
C MET A 1 -0.21 36.18 0.21
N GLU A 2 -1.52 36.20 0.01
CA GLU A 2 -2.42 35.18 0.57
C GLU A 2 -2.13 33.82 -0.07
N GLU A 3 -1.89 32.82 0.76
CA GLU A 3 -1.51 31.46 0.37
C GLU A 3 -2.76 30.74 -0.15
N LYS A 4 -2.95 30.71 -1.47
CA LYS A 4 -4.09 30.01 -2.09
C LYS A 4 -3.93 28.50 -1.89
N LYS A 5 -4.56 28.00 -0.82
CA LYS A 5 -4.57 26.58 -0.44
C LYS A 5 -5.04 25.75 -1.64
N MET A 6 -4.28 24.71 -2.01
CA MET A 6 -4.65 23.85 -3.13
C MET A 6 -5.98 23.15 -2.85
N LYS A 7 -6.88 23.18 -3.83
CA LYS A 7 -8.16 22.45 -3.74
C LYS A 7 -7.87 20.96 -3.66
N SER A 8 -8.52 20.28 -2.72
CA SER A 8 -8.44 18.83 -2.62
C SER A 8 -9.17 18.20 -3.81
N PRO A 9 -8.54 17.24 -4.52
CA PRO A 9 -9.22 16.48 -5.57
C PRO A 9 -10.37 15.65 -4.95
N LYS A 10 -11.46 15.47 -5.71
CA LYS A 10 -12.52 14.52 -5.37
C LYS A 10 -12.07 13.14 -5.84
N MET A 11 -11.85 12.21 -4.93
CA MET A 11 -11.48 10.83 -5.25
C MET A 11 -12.29 9.84 -4.43
N HIS A 12 -12.59 8.70 -5.04
CA HIS A 12 -13.16 7.54 -4.36
C HIS A 12 -12.09 6.81 -3.55
N ASP A 13 -12.53 6.11 -2.50
CA ASP A 13 -11.64 5.39 -1.58
C ASP A 13 -10.80 4.33 -2.31
N ASP A 14 -11.36 3.62 -3.30
CA ASP A 14 -10.63 2.62 -4.08
C ASP A 14 -9.47 3.22 -4.90
N VAL A 15 -9.68 4.42 -5.45
CA VAL A 15 -8.64 5.16 -6.18
C VAL A 15 -7.55 5.63 -5.22
N MET A 16 -7.97 6.13 -4.06
CA MET A 16 -7.05 6.52 -2.99
C MET A 16 -6.18 5.34 -2.53
N ASP A 17 -6.76 4.16 -2.34
CA ASP A 17 -6.05 2.94 -1.96
C ASP A 17 -5.07 2.47 -3.06
N ALA A 18 -5.49 2.50 -4.33
CA ALA A 18 -4.62 2.17 -5.46
C ALA A 18 -3.39 3.09 -5.55
N ILE A 19 -3.59 4.40 -5.35
CA ILE A 19 -2.50 5.38 -5.31
C ILE A 19 -1.60 5.17 -4.09
N ALA A 20 -2.18 4.86 -2.93
CA ALA A 20 -1.41 4.56 -1.73
C ALA A 20 -0.49 3.34 -1.93
N GLN A 21 -1.01 2.27 -2.53
CA GLN A 21 -0.21 1.10 -2.91
C GLN A 21 0.89 1.45 -3.91
N LYS A 22 0.60 2.29 -4.91
CA LYS A 22 1.60 2.79 -5.87
C LYS A 22 2.73 3.54 -5.14
N ILE A 23 2.41 4.45 -4.24
CA ILE A 23 3.38 5.24 -3.46
C ILE A 23 4.33 4.34 -2.66
N VAL A 24 3.80 3.30 -2.03
CA VAL A 24 4.61 2.33 -1.26
C VAL A 24 5.45 1.47 -2.20
N ARG A 25 4.87 0.98 -3.31
CA ARG A 25 5.58 0.14 -4.30
C ARG A 25 6.75 0.86 -4.96
N THR A 26 6.60 2.16 -5.24
CA THR A 26 7.67 2.97 -5.83
C THR A 26 8.72 3.42 -4.81
N GLY A 27 8.55 3.08 -3.52
CA GLY A 27 9.45 3.50 -2.44
C GLY A 27 9.38 5.00 -2.13
N ALA A 28 8.37 5.72 -2.61
CA ALA A 28 8.22 7.15 -2.37
C ALA A 28 7.87 7.46 -0.90
N LEU A 29 7.16 6.53 -0.26
CA LEU A 29 7.05 6.41 1.19
C LEU A 29 7.34 4.97 1.60
N VAL A 30 7.89 4.82 2.80
CA VAL A 30 8.14 3.53 3.44
C VAL A 30 7.39 3.48 4.77
N GLU A 31 6.88 2.30 5.11
CA GLU A 31 6.28 2.07 6.42
C GLU A 31 7.39 1.76 7.43
N ALA A 32 7.58 2.63 8.42
CA ALA A 32 8.57 2.48 9.48
C ALA A 32 7.88 2.31 10.83
N PHE A 33 8.43 1.44 11.68
CA PHE A 33 7.97 1.31 13.06
C PHE A 33 8.48 2.48 13.89
N ASP A 34 7.57 3.23 14.50
CA ASP A 34 7.94 4.29 15.43
C ASP A 34 7.85 3.74 16.86
N PRO A 35 9.00 3.57 17.55
CA PRO A 35 9.06 2.95 18.88
C PRO A 35 8.41 3.81 19.95
N GLU A 36 8.41 5.14 19.82
CA GLU A 36 7.85 6.06 20.82
C GLU A 36 6.33 5.96 20.93
N ARG A 37 5.63 5.71 19.83
CA ARG A 37 4.17 5.52 19.85
C ARG A 37 3.72 4.10 19.53
N LEU A 38 4.66 3.15 19.50
CA LEU A 38 4.44 1.71 19.26
C LEU A 38 3.55 1.42 18.05
N LYS A 39 3.73 2.19 16.97
CA LYS A 39 2.86 2.16 15.78
C LYS A 39 3.66 2.35 14.50
N TYR A 40 3.28 1.62 13.46
CA TYR A 40 3.79 1.84 12.10
C TYR A 40 3.27 3.16 11.52
N ARG A 41 4.13 3.83 10.75
CA ARG A 41 3.82 5.10 10.07
C ARG A 41 4.50 5.15 8.73
N TYR A 42 3.88 5.86 7.79
CA TYR A 42 4.55 6.21 6.55
C TYR A 42 5.53 7.36 6.80
N THR A 43 6.75 7.19 6.31
CA THR A 43 7.81 8.19 6.30
C THR A 43 8.47 8.23 4.92
N GLN A 44 9.17 9.32 4.62
CA GLN A 44 9.98 9.38 3.41
C GLN A 44 11.16 8.39 3.54
N ALA A 45 11.54 7.76 2.43
CA ALA A 45 12.76 6.96 2.39
C ALA A 45 13.98 7.83 2.69
N ARG A 46 15.02 7.26 3.32
CA ARG A 46 16.25 8.00 3.63
C ARG A 46 16.89 8.50 2.33
N GLY A 47 17.19 9.80 2.26
CA GLY A 47 17.76 10.43 1.08
C GLY A 47 16.74 10.79 -0.03
N SER A 48 15.47 10.40 0.12
CA SER A 48 14.41 10.84 -0.79
C SER A 48 13.90 12.23 -0.40
N ASP A 49 13.89 13.14 -1.35
CA ASP A 49 13.32 14.49 -1.19
C ASP A 49 12.16 14.75 -2.17
N ILE A 50 11.42 13.71 -2.59
CA ILE A 50 10.35 13.77 -3.59
C ILE A 50 9.32 14.89 -3.32
N TYR A 51 8.83 15.02 -2.09
CA TYR A 51 7.88 16.08 -1.72
C TYR A 51 8.51 17.47 -1.80
N GLN A 52 9.73 17.60 -1.28
CA GLN A 52 10.48 18.84 -1.26
C GLN A 52 10.82 19.29 -2.68
N GLY A 53 11.24 18.36 -3.53
CA GLY A 53 11.51 18.57 -4.95
C GLY A 53 10.26 19.03 -5.70
N ALA A 54 9.10 18.40 -5.47
CA ALA A 54 7.85 18.86 -6.08
C ALA A 54 7.44 20.27 -5.63
N CYS A 55 7.58 20.57 -4.33
CA CYS A 55 7.37 21.92 -3.79
C CYS A 55 8.30 22.94 -4.44
N ARG A 56 9.61 22.65 -4.53
CA ARG A 56 10.62 23.52 -5.16
C ARG A 56 10.33 23.77 -6.63
N LEU A 57 10.10 22.70 -7.41
CA LEU A 57 9.85 22.79 -8.85
C LEU A 57 8.57 23.59 -9.14
N THR A 58 7.50 23.36 -8.38
CA THR A 58 6.23 24.07 -8.56
C THR A 58 6.19 25.45 -7.90
N GLY A 59 7.27 25.87 -7.22
CA GLY A 59 7.33 27.12 -6.47
C GLY A 59 6.39 27.18 -5.26
N LYS A 60 5.82 26.05 -4.82
CA LYS A 60 4.89 25.98 -3.70
C LYS A 60 5.62 25.62 -2.43
N ASN A 61 5.44 26.43 -1.40
CA ASN A 61 5.97 26.17 -0.06
C ASN A 61 5.26 25.02 0.69
N LYS A 62 4.06 24.62 0.24
CA LYS A 62 3.29 23.52 0.81
C LYS A 62 2.36 22.91 -0.23
N LEU A 63 2.33 21.58 -0.28
CA LEU A 63 1.32 20.82 -1.02
C LEU A 63 0.35 20.19 -0.02
N TYR A 64 -0.95 20.48 -0.19
CA TYR A 64 -2.04 19.90 0.60
C TYR A 64 -1.80 19.92 2.12
N SER A 65 -1.83 18.75 2.77
CA SER A 65 -1.62 18.57 4.21
C SER A 65 -0.17 18.27 4.57
N GLY A 66 0.77 18.45 3.64
CA GLY A 66 2.18 18.18 3.88
C GLY A 66 2.88 19.24 4.75
N PRO A 67 4.14 18.98 5.13
CA PRO A 67 4.95 19.95 5.87
C PRO A 67 5.17 21.22 5.03
N LYS A 68 5.18 22.37 5.69
CA LYS A 68 5.50 23.66 5.07
C LYS A 68 7.01 23.82 4.98
N LEU A 69 7.52 24.20 3.83
CA LEU A 69 8.93 24.45 3.59
C LEU A 69 9.27 25.92 3.86
N SER A 70 10.46 26.15 4.42
CA SER A 70 11.01 27.50 4.56
C SER A 70 11.42 28.07 3.20
N LYS A 71 11.64 29.38 3.13
CA LYS A 71 12.17 30.02 1.92
C LYS A 71 13.56 29.50 1.55
N GLU A 72 14.42 29.21 2.54
CA GLU A 72 15.75 28.64 2.24
C GLU A 72 15.61 27.25 1.63
N GLN A 73 14.68 26.42 2.13
CA GLN A 73 14.45 25.08 1.61
C GLN A 73 13.92 25.08 0.17
N LEU A 74 13.21 26.13 -0.25
CA LEU A 74 12.73 26.31 -1.62
C LEU A 74 13.83 26.80 -2.58
N ALA A 75 14.83 27.53 -2.07
CA ALA A 75 15.95 28.01 -2.86
C ALA A 75 16.96 26.89 -3.21
N VAL A 76 16.92 25.76 -2.49
CA VAL A 76 17.78 24.60 -2.78
C VAL A 76 17.40 23.98 -4.13
N PRO A 77 18.36 23.75 -5.04
CA PRO A 77 18.08 23.10 -6.32
C PRO A 77 17.57 21.66 -6.09
N THR A 78 16.59 21.26 -6.90
CA THR A 78 16.08 19.89 -6.88
C THR A 78 17.07 18.95 -7.56
N THR A 79 17.37 17.83 -6.90
CA THR A 79 18.27 16.77 -7.40
C THR A 79 17.77 16.18 -8.72
N TYR A 80 18.70 15.61 -9.49
CA TYR A 80 18.37 15.00 -10.78
C TYR A 80 17.46 13.78 -10.60
N GLU A 81 17.75 12.95 -9.61
CA GLU A 81 17.01 11.72 -9.29
C GLU A 81 15.55 12.03 -8.95
N THR A 82 15.32 13.05 -8.12
CA THR A 82 13.95 13.46 -7.76
C THR A 82 13.22 14.06 -8.94
N ARG A 83 13.87 14.91 -9.73
CA ARG A 83 13.27 15.47 -10.94
C ARG A 83 12.89 14.35 -11.93
N GLN A 84 13.80 13.41 -12.16
CA GLN A 84 13.59 12.27 -13.04
C GLN A 84 12.47 11.38 -12.54
N PHE A 85 12.39 11.13 -11.23
CA PHE A 85 11.30 10.38 -10.62
C PHE A 85 9.95 11.06 -10.88
N LEU A 86 9.85 12.36 -10.57
CA LEU A 86 8.61 13.13 -10.73
C LEU A 86 8.15 13.19 -12.18
N TYR A 87 9.08 13.37 -13.12
CA TYR A 87 8.77 13.45 -14.55
C TYR A 87 8.41 12.08 -15.14
N SER A 88 9.21 11.04 -14.86
CA SER A 88 8.95 9.66 -15.36
C SER A 88 7.65 9.05 -14.84
N HIS A 89 7.21 9.46 -13.66
CA HIS A 89 5.93 9.04 -13.09
C HIS A 89 4.76 9.97 -13.47
N ASN A 90 5.00 10.91 -14.40
CA ASN A 90 4.01 11.87 -14.89
C ASN A 90 3.34 12.67 -13.77
N LEU A 91 4.11 13.06 -12.74
CA LEU A 91 3.62 13.82 -11.58
C LEU A 91 3.81 15.33 -11.77
N ILE A 92 4.77 15.71 -12.59
CA ILE A 92 5.04 17.09 -12.98
C ILE A 92 5.18 17.16 -14.49
N ASP A 93 4.85 18.32 -15.04
CA ASP A 93 5.07 18.63 -16.45
C ASP A 93 5.57 20.07 -16.61
N ARG A 94 6.22 20.35 -17.73
CA ARG A 94 6.62 21.70 -18.13
C ARG A 94 5.48 22.34 -18.90
N VAL A 95 5.04 23.49 -18.44
CA VAL A 95 4.02 24.28 -19.10
C VAL A 95 4.63 25.62 -19.45
N ASN A 96 4.59 25.95 -20.74
CA ASN A 96 4.94 27.29 -21.18
C ASN A 96 3.77 28.19 -20.88
N ASP A 97 3.99 29.20 -20.05
CA ASP A 97 2.99 30.24 -19.87
C ASP A 97 2.96 31.11 -21.14
N PRO A 98 1.85 31.10 -21.92
CA PRO A 98 1.77 31.84 -23.17
C PRO A 98 1.88 33.36 -22.97
N SER A 99 1.68 33.87 -21.75
CA SER A 99 1.79 35.29 -21.44
C SER A 99 3.20 35.74 -21.07
N SER A 100 3.97 34.92 -20.36
CA SER A 100 5.33 35.27 -19.90
C SER A 100 6.45 34.62 -20.72
N LEU A 101 6.14 33.62 -21.55
CA LEU A 101 7.11 32.78 -22.27
C LEU A 101 8.13 32.08 -21.35
N ILE A 102 7.83 32.02 -20.05
CA ILE A 102 8.66 31.34 -19.05
C ILE A 102 8.19 29.88 -18.95
N GLU A 103 9.13 28.94 -19.00
CA GLU A 103 8.84 27.54 -18.69
C GLU A 103 8.58 27.38 -17.18
N GLU A 104 7.39 26.96 -16.81
CA GLU A 104 7.04 26.65 -15.42
C GLU A 104 6.79 25.16 -15.24
N TRP A 105 7.16 24.63 -14.07
CA TRP A 105 6.77 23.27 -13.69
C TRP A 105 5.42 23.30 -12.98
N LYS A 106 4.49 22.45 -13.43
CA LYS A 106 3.17 22.29 -12.80
C LYS A 106 2.93 20.84 -12.46
N LEU A 107 2.11 20.61 -11.42
CA LEU A 107 1.59 19.27 -11.16
C LEU A 107 0.61 18.90 -12.27
N THR A 108 0.74 17.69 -12.79
CA THR A 108 -0.29 17.07 -13.63
C THR A 108 -1.48 16.66 -12.76
N ASP A 109 -2.58 16.22 -13.37
CA ASP A 109 -3.71 15.65 -12.63
C ASP A 109 -3.27 14.45 -11.78
N GLN A 110 -2.42 13.58 -12.33
CA GLN A 110 -1.85 12.45 -11.59
C GLN A 110 -0.95 12.93 -10.44
N GLY A 111 -0.18 13.99 -10.64
CA GLY A 111 0.62 14.62 -9.59
C GLY A 111 -0.22 15.19 -8.45
N VAL A 112 -1.35 15.83 -8.80
CA VAL A 112 -2.31 16.37 -7.84
C VAL A 112 -2.85 15.25 -6.95
N GLU A 113 -3.33 14.17 -7.54
CA GLU A 113 -3.86 13.00 -6.81
C GLU A 113 -2.78 12.31 -5.97
N PHE A 114 -1.61 12.10 -6.56
CA PHE A 114 -0.46 11.49 -5.90
C PHE A 114 -0.07 12.26 -4.64
N PHE A 115 0.18 13.57 -4.75
CA PHE A 115 0.62 14.36 -3.59
C PHE A 115 -0.49 14.56 -2.55
N PHE A 116 -1.76 14.53 -2.95
CA PHE A 116 -2.86 14.53 -1.99
C PHE A 116 -2.87 13.25 -1.14
N VAL A 117 -2.76 12.07 -1.77
CA VAL A 117 -2.69 10.78 -1.06
C VAL A 117 -1.40 10.68 -0.25
N TYR A 118 -0.27 11.06 -0.84
CA TYR A 118 1.06 11.07 -0.20
C TYR A 118 1.05 11.85 1.12
N THR A 119 0.49 13.06 1.11
CA THR A 119 0.45 13.90 2.32
C THR A 119 -0.56 13.38 3.36
N LYS A 120 -1.66 12.75 2.94
CA LYS A 120 -2.57 12.05 3.87
C LYS A 120 -1.90 10.85 4.55
N LEU A 121 -1.10 10.08 3.82
CA LEU A 121 -0.34 8.96 4.37
C LEU A 121 0.69 9.43 5.41
N LEU A 122 1.39 10.52 5.13
CA LEU A 122 2.34 11.14 6.07
C LEU A 122 1.67 11.66 7.35
N HIS A 123 0.49 12.29 7.24
CA HIS A 123 -0.10 13.06 8.33
C HIS A 123 -0.99 12.24 9.29
N LYS A 124 -0.83 10.91 9.34
CA LYS A 124 -1.55 9.96 10.22
C LYS A 124 -3.08 9.87 10.06
N GLN A 125 -3.70 10.67 9.21
CA GLN A 125 -5.16 10.65 9.00
C GLN A 125 -5.63 9.51 8.08
N TRP A 126 -4.70 8.70 7.55
CA TRP A 126 -5.08 7.47 6.86
C TRP A 126 -5.64 6.47 7.87
N LYS A 127 -6.97 6.45 8.00
CA LYS A 127 -7.65 5.34 8.68
C LYS A 127 -7.31 4.09 7.88
N LYS A 128 -6.46 3.21 8.43
CA LYS A 128 -6.32 1.81 7.99
C LYS A 128 -7.69 1.15 8.15
N GLY A 129 -8.56 1.34 7.16
CA GLY A 129 -9.81 0.65 7.02
C GLY A 129 -9.84 0.15 5.59
N SER A 130 -9.43 -1.11 5.37
CA SER A 130 -10.23 -2.05 4.57
C SER A 130 -9.44 -3.30 4.13
N GLN A 131 -8.14 -3.24 3.80
CA GLN A 131 -7.55 -4.38 3.06
C GLN A 131 -6.47 -5.21 3.78
N SER A 132 -5.52 -4.60 4.49
CA SER A 132 -4.38 -5.37 5.04
C SER A 132 -4.77 -6.35 6.17
N GLY A 133 -5.83 -6.03 6.94
CA GLY A 133 -6.38 -6.92 7.97
C GLY A 133 -7.30 -8.02 7.40
N LYS A 134 -8.11 -7.71 6.38
CA LYS A 134 -9.04 -8.67 5.76
C LYS A 134 -8.31 -9.73 4.94
N GLN A 135 -7.27 -9.36 4.17
CA GLN A 135 -6.49 -10.33 3.42
C GLN A 135 -5.72 -11.29 4.34
N ARG A 136 -5.08 -10.78 5.41
CA ARG A 136 -4.38 -11.64 6.38
C ARG A 136 -5.32 -12.59 7.13
N MET A 137 -6.49 -12.12 7.56
CA MET A 137 -7.50 -12.97 8.20
C MET A 137 -8.07 -14.01 7.21
N GLY A 138 -8.31 -13.63 5.96
CA GLY A 138 -8.77 -14.54 4.91
C GLY A 138 -7.79 -15.66 4.59
N THR A 139 -6.49 -15.34 4.48
CA THR A 139 -5.45 -16.35 4.26
C THR A 139 -5.28 -17.29 5.45
N LEU A 140 -5.35 -16.76 6.69
CA LEU A 140 -5.25 -17.58 7.90
C LEU A 140 -6.47 -18.51 8.06
N ALA A 141 -7.67 -18.02 7.77
CA ALA A 141 -8.90 -18.80 7.79
C ALA A 141 -8.88 -19.92 6.72
N MET A 142 -8.38 -19.62 5.52
CA MET A 142 -8.18 -20.63 4.47
C MET A 142 -7.17 -21.70 4.89
N MET A 143 -6.02 -21.31 5.49
CA MET A 143 -5.05 -22.28 6.01
C MET A 143 -5.67 -23.21 7.06
N LEU A 144 -6.41 -22.65 8.02
CA LEU A 144 -7.09 -23.44 9.06
C LEU A 144 -8.15 -24.38 8.47
N LEU A 145 -8.93 -23.93 7.49
CA LEU A 145 -9.90 -24.77 6.77
C LEU A 145 -9.21 -25.92 6.03
N THR A 146 -8.11 -25.65 5.33
CA THR A 146 -7.35 -26.69 4.62
C THR A 146 -6.72 -27.72 5.56
N MET A 147 -6.19 -27.29 6.70
CA MET A 147 -5.66 -28.22 7.71
C MET A 147 -6.77 -29.05 8.36
N GLY A 148 -7.93 -28.45 8.64
CA GLY A 148 -9.11 -29.14 9.15
C GLY A 148 -9.63 -30.21 8.17
N PHE A 149 -9.75 -29.86 6.89
CA PHE A 149 -10.13 -30.81 5.84
C PHE A 149 -9.12 -31.95 5.70
N TYR A 150 -7.83 -31.65 5.75
CA TYR A 150 -6.78 -32.68 5.68
C TYR A 150 -6.83 -33.66 6.85
N ALA A 151 -7.04 -33.16 8.08
CA ALA A 151 -7.21 -34.00 9.26
C ALA A 151 -8.45 -34.90 9.17
N PHE A 152 -9.58 -34.34 8.70
CA PHE A 152 -10.81 -35.10 8.48
C PHE A 152 -10.66 -36.18 7.40
N TYR A 153 -9.98 -35.85 6.30
CA TYR A 153 -9.69 -36.80 5.21
C TYR A 153 -8.80 -37.97 5.69
N LYS A 154 -7.78 -37.69 6.50
CA LYS A 154 -6.94 -38.75 7.11
C LYS A 154 -7.75 -39.65 8.05
N MET A 155 -8.61 -39.09 8.89
CA MET A 155 -9.45 -39.88 9.81
C MET A 155 -10.45 -40.76 9.08
N THR A 156 -11.05 -40.27 7.99
CA THR A 156 -12.00 -41.06 7.19
C THR A 156 -11.31 -42.23 6.47
N LEU A 157 -10.10 -42.03 5.93
CA LEU A 157 -9.30 -43.14 5.37
C LEU A 157 -8.98 -44.21 6.41
N TRP A 158 -8.54 -43.81 7.61
CA TRP A 158 -8.29 -44.75 8.71
C TRP A 158 -9.56 -45.48 9.17
N GLY A 159 -10.70 -44.79 9.21
CA GLY A 159 -11.99 -45.40 9.50
C GLY A 159 -12.40 -46.45 8.47
N ILE A 160 -12.15 -46.18 7.18
CA ILE A 160 -12.43 -47.14 6.09
C ILE A 160 -11.51 -48.36 6.17
N GLU A 161 -10.22 -48.17 6.43
CA GLU A 161 -9.26 -49.27 6.62
C GLU A 161 -9.58 -50.12 7.86
N GLY A 162 -9.96 -49.46 8.96
CA GLY A 162 -10.46 -50.12 10.18
C GLY A 162 -11.74 -50.92 9.95
N ALA A 163 -12.68 -50.37 9.18
CA ALA A 163 -13.91 -51.06 8.82
C ALA A 163 -13.65 -52.29 7.93
N LYS A 164 -12.77 -52.15 6.92
CA LYS A 164 -12.38 -53.27 6.03
C LYS A 164 -11.71 -54.41 6.81
N THR A 165 -10.83 -54.08 7.75
CA THR A 165 -10.16 -55.10 8.59
C THR A 165 -11.13 -55.78 9.57
N GLN A 166 -12.11 -55.06 10.13
CA GLN A 166 -13.15 -55.70 10.95
C GLN A 166 -14.08 -56.60 10.15
N VAL A 167 -14.48 -56.19 8.94
CA VAL A 167 -15.29 -57.02 8.03
C VAL A 167 -14.53 -58.28 7.62
N ALA A 168 -13.24 -58.15 7.27
CA ALA A 168 -12.38 -59.29 6.95
C ALA A 168 -12.26 -60.27 8.13
N LYS A 169 -12.05 -59.77 9.35
CA LYS A 169 -12.00 -60.60 10.57
C LYS A 169 -13.33 -61.33 10.83
N ARG A 170 -14.47 -60.65 10.64
CA ARG A 170 -15.81 -61.26 10.79
C ARG A 170 -16.10 -62.33 9.74
N HIS A 171 -15.67 -62.13 8.49
CA HIS A 171 -15.79 -63.13 7.42
C HIS A 171 -14.91 -64.37 7.70
N ALA A 172 -13.65 -64.17 8.12
CA ALA A 172 -12.77 -65.27 8.50
C ALA A 172 -13.30 -66.09 9.70
N LEU A 173 -13.90 -65.42 10.70
CA LEU A 173 -14.54 -66.08 11.85
C LEU A 173 -15.78 -66.89 11.45
N LYS A 174 -16.57 -66.41 10.47
CA LYS A 174 -17.72 -67.16 9.93
C LYS A 174 -17.29 -68.40 9.13
N GLN A 175 -16.19 -68.33 8.38
CA GLN A 175 -15.67 -69.48 7.64
C GLN A 175 -15.11 -70.58 8.55
N ARG A 176 -14.46 -70.21 9.67
CA ARG A 176 -13.98 -71.18 10.67
C ARG A 176 -15.07 -71.91 11.46
N ARG A 177 -16.30 -71.39 11.50
CA ARG A 177 -17.44 -72.06 12.17
C ARG A 177 -18.22 -73.02 11.26
N ARG A 178 -17.84 -73.11 9.98
CA ARG A 178 -18.48 -73.97 8.98
C ARG A 178 -17.68 -75.24 8.66
N TYR A 179 -16.53 -75.40 9.30
CA TYR A 179 -15.75 -76.63 9.39
C TYR A 179 -15.77 -77.09 10.84
#